data_AF-A0A2H6HIK6-F1
#
_entry.id   AF-A0A2H6HIK6-F1
#
_cell.length_a   1.000
_cell.length_b   1.000
_cell.length_c   1.000
_cell.angle_alpha   90.00
_cell.angle_beta   90.00
_cell.angle_gamma   90.00
#
_symmetry.space_group_name_H-M   'P 1'
#
loop_
_entity.id
_entity.type
_entity.pdbx_description
1 polymer ?
#
loop_
_entity_poly.entity_id
_entity_poly.type
_entity_poly.pdbx_seq_one_letter_code
_entity_poly.pdbx_strand_id
1 'polypeptide(L)'
;MVEAYAHNARVPVSALLSEVREDRNVLRPEDRSAPNRFVLSKRAPMPHGRKSSTRKAGFIDGYMTLVADFYEDVVQGIVPWHPPAPKRKQVEPGDEADTIQIDHSRSTSTSSD
;
A
#
# COMPACT_ATOMS: atom_id res chain seq x y z
N MET A 1 -3.44 -16.53 3.94
CA MET A 1 -4.50 -15.93 3.10
C MET A 1 -4.46 -14.43 3.29
N VAL A 2 -4.65 -13.69 2.21
CA VAL A 2 -4.70 -12.23 2.19
C VAL A 2 -6.11 -11.81 1.80
N GLU A 3 -6.68 -10.87 2.54
CA GLU A 3 -7.98 -10.26 2.24
C GLU A 3 -7.77 -8.77 2.03
N ALA A 4 -8.14 -8.25 0.85
CA ALA A 4 -7.95 -6.85 0.48
C ALA A 4 -9.31 -6.13 0.39
N TYR A 5 -9.38 -4.94 0.99
CA TYR A 5 -10.57 -4.10 1.02
C TYR A 5 -10.36 -2.85 0.16
N ALA A 6 -11.25 -2.65 -0.80
CA ALA A 6 -11.34 -1.39 -1.54
C ALA A 6 -11.87 -0.27 -0.62
N HIS A 7 -11.74 0.99 -1.06
CA HIS A 7 -12.28 2.13 -0.33
C HIS A 7 -13.79 1.95 -0.07
N ASN A 8 -14.20 1.98 1.21
CA ASN A 8 -15.58 1.73 1.67
C ASN A 8 -16.20 0.37 1.31
N ALA A 9 -15.41 -0.60 0.83
CA ALA A 9 -15.93 -1.94 0.53
C ALA A 9 -16.13 -2.77 1.81
N ARG A 10 -17.28 -3.44 1.89
CA ARG A 10 -17.60 -4.40 2.96
C ARG A 10 -17.13 -5.82 2.64
N VAL A 11 -17.05 -6.17 1.36
CA VAL A 11 -16.64 -7.49 0.87
C VAL A 11 -15.17 -7.42 0.44
N PRO A 12 -14.29 -8.27 0.99
CA PRO A 12 -12.90 -8.31 0.57
C PRO A 12 -12.72 -9.18 -0.68
N VAL A 13 -11.66 -8.89 -1.44
CA VAL A 13 -11.08 -9.84 -2.40
C VAL A 13 -10.05 -10.68 -1.63
N SER A 14 -10.17 -12.01 -1.71
CA SER A 14 -9.30 -12.93 -0.98
C SER A 14 -8.45 -13.81 -1.90
N ALA A 15 -7.20 -14.05 -1.52
CA ALA A 15 -6.27 -14.91 -2.23
C ALA A 15 -5.23 -15.56 -1.29
N LEU A 16 -4.51 -16.57 -1.76
CA LEU A 16 -3.40 -17.14 -0.99
C LEU A 16 -2.18 -16.20 -0.99
N LEU A 17 -1.38 -16.24 0.08
CA LEU A 17 -0.19 -15.38 0.16
C LEU A 17 0.85 -15.75 -0.91
N SER A 18 0.94 -17.03 -1.30
CA SER A 18 1.79 -17.50 -2.39
C SER A 18 1.39 -16.87 -3.72
N GLU A 19 0.09 -16.91 -4.05
CA GLU A 19 -0.45 -16.34 -5.29
C GLU A 19 -0.21 -14.83 -5.35
N VAL A 20 -0.41 -14.12 -4.25
CA VAL A 20 -0.20 -12.67 -4.16
C VAL A 20 1.27 -12.27 -4.30
N ARG A 21 2.19 -13.15 -3.89
CA ARG A 21 3.64 -12.94 -4.07
C ARG A 21 4.04 -13.08 -5.54
N GLU A 22 3.38 -13.96 -6.29
CA GLU A 22 3.61 -14.16 -7.72
C GLU A 22 2.95 -13.06 -8.57
N ASP A 23 1.68 -12.76 -8.31
CA ASP A 23 0.95 -11.67 -8.95
C ASP A 23 0.17 -10.83 -7.94
N ARG A 24 0.60 -9.58 -7.79
CA ARG A 24 0.00 -8.61 -6.88
C ARG A 24 -1.36 -8.10 -7.36
N ASN A 25 -1.68 -8.26 -8.65
CA ASN A 25 -2.94 -7.77 -9.22
C ASN A 25 -4.14 -8.63 -8.84
N VAL A 26 -3.93 -9.84 -8.33
CA VAL A 26 -4.99 -10.74 -7.85
C VAL A 26 -5.82 -10.09 -6.73
N LEU A 27 -5.24 -9.16 -5.97
CA LEU A 27 -5.93 -8.44 -4.89
C LEU A 27 -6.57 -7.11 -5.32
N ARG A 28 -6.50 -6.75 -6.60
CA ARG A 28 -7.11 -5.51 -7.07
C ARG A 28 -8.61 -5.73 -7.33
N PRO A 29 -9.50 -4.91 -6.72
CA PRO A 29 -10.91 -4.89 -7.11
C PRO A 29 -11.05 -4.47 -8.58
N GLU A 30 -12.18 -4.82 -9.22
CA GLU A 30 -12.45 -4.59 -10.65
C GLU A 30 -12.15 -3.15 -11.14
N ASP A 31 -12.27 -2.16 -10.25
CA ASP A 31 -11.99 -0.75 -10.51
C ASP A 31 -10.48 -0.39 -10.56
N ARG A 32 -9.58 -1.38 -10.47
CA ARG A 32 -8.09 -1.24 -10.43
C ARG A 32 -7.54 -0.32 -9.33
N SER A 33 -8.39 0.19 -8.46
CA SER A 33 -8.03 1.02 -7.33
C SER A 33 -7.16 0.24 -6.34
N ALA A 34 -6.18 0.91 -5.75
CA ALA A 34 -5.35 0.29 -4.72
C ALA A 34 -6.19 -0.02 -3.47
N PRO A 35 -6.01 -1.20 -2.85
CA PRO A 35 -6.72 -1.51 -1.61
C PRO A 35 -6.28 -0.56 -0.49
N ASN A 36 -7.25 -0.08 0.29
CA ASN A 36 -6.99 0.83 1.41
C ASN A 36 -6.56 0.08 2.66
N ARG A 37 -7.06 -1.15 2.84
CA ARG A 37 -6.74 -2.02 3.97
C ARG A 37 -6.62 -3.45 3.51
N PHE A 38 -5.74 -4.21 4.15
CA PHE A 38 -5.68 -5.66 3.98
C PHE A 38 -5.57 -6.36 5.33
N VAL A 39 -5.94 -7.63 5.34
CA VAL A 39 -5.85 -8.53 6.49
C VAL A 39 -5.08 -9.79 6.08
N LEU A 40 -4.16 -10.22 6.93
CA LEU A 40 -3.39 -11.46 6.74
C LEU A 40 -3.83 -12.48 7.78
N SER A 41 -4.17 -13.68 7.32
CA SER A 41 -4.53 -14.80 8.19
C SER A 41 -3.73 -16.05 7.85
N LYS A 42 -3.17 -16.71 8.88
CA LYS A 42 -2.54 -18.03 8.80
C LYS A 42 -3.38 -18.99 9.63
N ARG A 43 -3.69 -20.16 9.05
CA ARG A 43 -4.46 -21.22 9.69
C ARG A 43 -3.63 -22.48 9.64
N ALA A 44 -3.60 -23.23 10.74
CA ALA A 44 -2.93 -24.52 10.82
C ALA A 44 -3.87 -25.56 11.46
N PRO A 45 -3.74 -26.85 11.10
CA PRO A 45 -4.49 -27.91 11.76
C PRO A 45 -4.15 -27.96 13.24
N MET A 46 -5.19 -28.05 14.08
CA MET A 46 -5.02 -28.19 15.52
C MET A 46 -4.37 -29.55 15.84
N PRO A 47 -3.30 -29.61 16.65
CA PRO A 47 -2.78 -30.89 17.11
C PRO A 47 -3.84 -31.59 17.96
N HIS A 48 -4.42 -32.66 17.44
CA HIS A 48 -5.41 -33.45 18.16
C HIS A 48 -4.69 -34.32 19.19
N GLY A 49 -4.87 -34.01 20.47
CA GLY A 49 -4.53 -34.87 21.58
C GLY A 49 -5.43 -36.10 21.62
N ARG A 50 -5.36 -36.96 20.61
CA ARG A 50 -5.93 -38.31 20.68
C ARG A 50 -5.06 -39.04 21.69
N LYS A 51 -5.64 -39.52 22.80
CA LYS A 51 -4.99 -40.35 23.84
C LYS A 51 -4.02 -41.34 23.17
N SER A 52 -2.76 -40.95 23.08
CA SER A 52 -1.69 -41.73 22.49
C SER A 52 -0.52 -41.49 23.41
N SER A 53 0.00 -42.59 23.93
CA SER A 53 0.94 -42.73 25.04
C SER A 53 2.30 -42.02 24.84
N THR A 54 2.46 -41.21 23.81
CA THR A 54 3.74 -40.63 23.40
C THR A 54 3.52 -39.13 23.21
N ARG A 55 4.21 -38.32 24.03
CA ARG A 55 4.22 -36.84 24.01
C ARG A 55 4.04 -36.28 22.60
N LYS A 56 2.81 -35.93 22.22
CA LYS A 56 2.57 -35.05 21.08
C LYS A 56 2.33 -33.65 21.61
N ALA A 57 2.87 -32.68 20.88
CA ALA A 57 2.71 -31.25 21.12
C ALA A 57 1.25 -30.94 21.41
N GLY A 58 1.00 -30.34 22.58
CA GLY A 58 -0.34 -29.97 22.99
C GLY A 58 -0.88 -28.80 22.17
N PHE A 59 -2.10 -28.37 22.47
CA PHE A 59 -2.65 -27.14 21.89
C PHE A 59 -1.71 -25.94 22.08
N ILE A 60 -1.14 -25.78 23.28
CA ILE A 60 -0.27 -24.66 23.64
C ILE A 60 0.97 -24.66 22.74
N ASP A 61 1.64 -25.80 22.60
CA ASP A 61 2.84 -25.92 21.77
C ASP A 61 2.52 -25.58 20.31
N GLY A 62 1.42 -26.12 19.76
CA GLY A 62 0.99 -25.82 18.40
C GLY A 62 0.62 -24.35 18.18
N TYR A 63 -0.01 -23.71 19.18
CA TYR A 63 -0.32 -22.28 19.13
C TYR A 63 0.95 -21.43 19.17
N MET A 64 1.89 -21.74 20.06
CA MET A 64 3.17 -21.01 20.14
C MET A 64 3.97 -21.13 18.85
N THR A 65 4.01 -22.32 18.24
CA THR A 65 4.61 -22.52 16.91
C THR A 65 3.89 -21.69 15.85
N LEU A 66 2.56 -21.74 15.77
CA LEU A 66 1.80 -20.98 14.78
C LEU A 66 2.05 -19.47 14.88
N VAL A 67 2.14 -18.94 16.11
CA VAL A 67 2.45 -17.52 16.35
C VAL A 67 3.87 -17.20 15.90
N ALA A 68 4.86 -18.01 16.31
CA ALA A 68 6.26 -17.82 15.92
C ALA A 68 6.42 -17.81 14.38
N ASP A 69 5.88 -18.82 13.71
CA ASP A 69 5.95 -18.92 12.26
C ASP A 69 5.24 -17.76 11.56
N PHE A 70 4.18 -17.21 12.15
CA PHE A 70 3.51 -16.04 11.57
C PHE A 70 4.42 -14.81 11.61
N TYR A 71 5.12 -14.56 12.72
CA TYR A 71 6.04 -13.42 12.81
C TYR A 71 7.25 -13.58 11.88
N GLU A 72 7.80 -14.80 11.79
CA GLU A 72 8.94 -15.10 10.92
C GLU A 72 8.59 -14.99 9.43
N ASP A 73 7.52 -15.65 8.99
CA ASP A 73 7.18 -15.71 7.56
C ASP A 73 6.55 -14.43 7.02
N VAL A 74 5.82 -13.72 7.88
CA VAL A 74 4.98 -12.58 7.48
C VAL A 74 5.59 -11.27 7.94
N VAL A 75 5.68 -11.07 9.26
CA VAL A 75 5.96 -9.73 9.83
C VAL A 75 7.36 -9.25 9.50
N GLN A 76 8.37 -10.12 9.58
CA GLN A 76 9.75 -9.76 9.24
C GLN A 76 9.93 -9.34 7.78
N GLY A 77 9.06 -9.82 6.88
CA GLY A 77 9.09 -9.45 5.46
C GLY A 77 8.33 -8.17 5.11
N ILE A 78 7.64 -7.53 6.05
CA ILE A 78 6.86 -6.32 5.77
C ILE A 78 7.78 -5.11 5.71
N VAL A 79 8.00 -4.60 4.50
CA VAL A 79 8.70 -3.35 4.25
C VAL A 79 7.68 -2.20 4.16
N PRO A 80 7.94 -1.05 4.81
CA PRO A 80 7.13 0.15 4.61
C PRO A 80 7.02 0.51 3.12
N TRP A 81 5.79 0.74 2.64
CA TRP A 81 5.60 1.21 1.29
C TRP A 81 5.95 2.70 1.21
N HIS A 82 6.90 3.05 0.35
CA HIS A 82 7.21 4.43 0.03
C HIS A 82 6.55 4.84 -1.29
N PRO A 83 5.81 5.96 -1.33
CA PRO A 83 5.27 6.46 -2.58
C PRO A 83 6.44 6.79 -3.54
N PRO A 84 6.30 6.49 -4.84
CA PRO A 84 7.28 6.93 -5.82
C PRO A 84 7.40 8.45 -5.78
N ALA A 85 8.62 8.96 -5.90
CA ALA A 85 8.87 10.40 -5.83
C ALA A 85 7.95 11.14 -6.82
N PRO A 86 7.31 12.24 -6.39
CA PRO A 86 6.46 13.03 -7.27
C PRO A 86 7.28 13.48 -8.48
N LYS A 87 6.88 13.05 -9.68
CA LYS A 87 7.54 13.43 -10.92
C LYS A 87 7.38 14.94 -11.06
N ARG A 88 8.50 15.66 -11.21
CA ARG A 88 8.46 17.08 -11.60
C ARG A 88 7.73 17.15 -12.93
N LYS A 89 6.67 17.97 -12.99
CA LYS A 89 6.07 18.34 -14.28
C LYS A 89 7.20 18.99 -15.08
N GLN A 90 7.68 18.34 -16.12
CA GLN A 90 8.49 19.03 -17.12
C GLN A 90 7.56 20.08 -17.71
N VAL A 91 7.86 21.35 -17.45
CA VAL A 91 7.34 22.44 -18.26
C VAL A 91 7.99 22.22 -19.63
N GLU A 92 7.20 21.82 -20.62
CA GLU A 92 7.69 21.85 -21.99
C GLU A 92 8.03 23.31 -22.33
N PRO A 93 9.26 23.62 -22.76
CA PRO A 93 9.60 24.96 -23.20
C PRO A 93 9.02 25.12 -24.61
N GLY A 94 7.75 25.52 -24.69
CA GLY A 94 7.06 25.52 -25.98
C GLY A 94 5.79 26.36 -26.11
N ASP A 95 5.36 27.11 -25.09
CA ASP A 95 4.27 28.09 -25.25
C ASP A 95 4.79 29.50 -24.94
N GLU A 96 5.21 30.10 -26.05
CA GLU A 96 5.27 31.51 -26.43
C GLU A 96 5.14 32.58 -25.34
N ALA A 97 6.18 33.42 -25.32
CA ALA A 97 6.28 34.64 -24.55
C ALA A 97 5.14 35.61 -24.88
N ASP A 98 4.09 35.62 -24.07
CA ASP A 98 3.20 36.77 -24.00
C ASP A 98 3.97 37.95 -23.40
N THR A 99 4.30 38.88 -24.30
CA THR A 99 5.02 40.11 -24.05
C THR A 99 4.24 40.97 -23.07
N ILE A 100 4.72 41.09 -21.82
CA ILE A 100 4.27 42.17 -20.92
C ILE A 100 4.95 43.46 -21.41
N GLN A 101 4.26 44.21 -22.29
CA GLN A 101 4.63 45.58 -22.60
C GLN A 101 4.36 46.45 -21.37
N ILE A 102 5.41 46.75 -20.61
CA ILE A 102 5.34 47.78 -19.56
C ILE A 102 5.58 49.13 -20.24
N ASP A 103 4.48 49.77 -20.64
CA ASP A 103 4.44 51.14 -21.16
C ASP A 103 5.06 52.11 -20.13
N HIS A 104 6.26 52.60 -20.43
CA HIS A 104 6.96 53.65 -19.69
C HIS A 104 6.77 55.01 -20.36
N SER A 105 5.52 55.47 -20.52
CA SER A 105 5.27 56.83 -21.01
C SER A 105 4.19 57.60 -20.25
N ARG A 106 4.61 58.30 -19.19
CA ARG A 106 4.11 59.68 -18.97
C ARG A 106 5.19 60.55 -18.33
N SER A 107 5.80 61.32 -19.21
CA SER A 107 6.76 62.38 -18.95
C SER A 107 6.16 63.60 -18.23
N THR A 108 7.07 64.34 -17.59
CA THR A 108 7.12 65.82 -17.47
C THR A 108 6.16 66.56 -16.55
N SER A 109 6.74 66.98 -15.41
CA SER A 109 6.89 68.38 -14.96
C SER A 109 5.76 69.38 -15.25
N THR A 110 5.23 69.98 -14.18
CA THR A 110 4.90 71.41 -14.15
C THR A 110 5.26 72.00 -12.77
N SER A 111 6.10 73.02 -12.83
CA SER A 111 6.62 73.86 -11.76
C SER A 111 5.63 74.97 -11.35
N SER A 112 5.93 75.59 -10.21
CA SER A 112 5.53 76.93 -9.73
C SER A 112 4.13 77.04 -9.10
N ASP A 113 3.90 77.80 -8.02
CA ASP A 113 4.66 78.86 -7.34
C ASP A 113 4.32 78.79 -5.82
#